data_AF-A0A2C6KB01-F1
#
_entry.id   AF-A0A2C6KB01-F1
#
_cell.length_a   1.000
_cell.length_b   1.000
_cell.length_c   1.000
_cell.angle_alpha   90.00
_cell.angle_beta   90.00
_cell.angle_gamma   90.00
#
_symmetry.space_group_name_H-M   'P 1'
#
loop_
_entity.id
_entity.type
_entity.pdbx_description
1 polymer ?
#
loop_
_entity_poly.entity_id
_entity_poly.type
_entity_poly.pdbx_seq_one_letter_code
_entity_poly.pdbx_strand_id
1 'polypeptide(L)'
;MNSSAVWGGDEGEEVIATAELQAMSASDLRIRTSMIDSEVRVLKSEVNRLRFELHSMQERVKDNQEKIRLNRQLPYLVANVVELFDNEEADDEEEDGAVGDIDAQRKGKCMVIKTSTRQTIFLPVIGLVEPSILKPGDLVGVNKDSYLVLDKLPAEYDSRVRAMEVEERPQEEYNDVGGLDKQIQDLIEAI
;
A
#
# COMPACT_ATOMS: atom_id res chain seq x y z
N MET A 1 46.07 11.91 -13.38
CA MET A 1 46.19 11.38 -14.76
C MET A 1 44.97 10.49 -14.96
N ASN A 2 43.92 10.74 -15.74
CA ASN A 2 43.56 11.76 -16.73
C ASN A 2 42.11 12.22 -16.44
N SER A 3 41.85 13.52 -16.56
CA SER A 3 40.51 14.11 -16.34
C SER A 3 39.54 13.89 -17.52
N SER A 4 40.00 13.26 -18.60
CA SER A 4 39.23 13.13 -19.85
C SER A 4 38.27 11.93 -19.88
N ALA A 5 38.31 11.04 -18.87
CA ALA A 5 37.53 9.80 -18.90
C ALA A 5 36.14 9.90 -18.22
N VAL A 6 35.85 11.00 -17.51
CA VAL A 6 34.59 11.16 -16.76
C VAL A 6 33.52 11.91 -17.57
N TRP A 7 33.94 12.70 -18.55
CA TRP A 7 33.06 13.40 -19.49
C TRP A 7 33.05 12.64 -20.82
N GLY A 8 32.36 11.50 -20.86
CA GLY A 8 31.98 10.87 -22.12
C GLY A 8 30.85 11.67 -22.77
N GLY A 9 31.14 12.90 -23.18
CA GLY A 9 30.25 13.76 -23.95
C GLY A 9 30.47 13.53 -25.43
N ASP A 10 29.38 13.41 -26.18
CA ASP A 10 29.33 13.33 -27.63
C ASP A 10 30.19 14.45 -28.25
N GLU A 11 31.26 14.10 -28.98
CA GLU A 11 32.17 15.09 -29.60
C GLU A 11 31.39 16.09 -30.49
N GLY A 12 30.20 15.72 -30.96
CA GLY A 12 29.27 16.59 -31.67
C GLY A 12 28.68 17.72 -30.82
N GLU A 13 28.34 17.49 -29.54
CA GLU A 13 27.80 18.51 -28.65
C GLU A 13 28.87 19.53 -28.23
N GLU A 14 30.11 19.10 -28.01
CA GLU A 14 31.22 20.01 -27.71
C GLU A 14 31.55 20.92 -28.91
N VAL A 15 31.48 20.41 -30.14
CA VAL A 15 31.73 21.19 -31.37
C VAL A 15 30.61 22.21 -31.63
N ILE A 16 29.36 21.86 -31.36
CA ILE A 16 28.21 22.78 -31.51
C ILE A 16 28.25 23.87 -30.42
N ALA A 17 28.53 23.49 -29.16
CA ALA A 17 28.67 24.44 -28.07
C ALA A 17 29.84 25.40 -28.31
N THR A 18 30.97 24.92 -28.82
CA THR A 18 32.13 25.77 -29.14
C THR A 18 31.88 26.72 -30.32
N ALA A 19 31.10 26.32 -31.33
CA ALA A 19 30.70 27.20 -32.43
C ALA A 19 29.75 28.32 -31.99
N GLU A 20 28.76 28.03 -31.13
CA GLU A 20 27.87 29.05 -30.55
C GLU A 20 28.61 30.01 -29.60
N LEU A 21 29.55 29.50 -28.81
CA LEU A 21 30.39 30.31 -27.91
C LEU A 21 31.35 31.23 -28.67
N GLN A 22 31.84 30.81 -29.84
CA GLN A 22 32.68 31.64 -30.72
C GLN A 22 31.88 32.75 -31.43
N ALA A 23 30.59 32.54 -31.69
CA ALA A 23 29.71 33.53 -32.32
C ALA A 23 29.23 34.64 -31.34
N MET A 24 29.24 34.37 -30.04
CA MET A 24 28.85 35.33 -29.00
C MET A 24 29.97 36.31 -28.66
N SER A 25 29.63 37.56 -28.38
CA SER A 25 30.61 38.55 -27.94
C SER A 25 31.12 38.24 -26.52
N ALA A 26 32.33 38.68 -26.19
CA ALA A 26 32.91 38.50 -24.85
C ALA A 26 32.06 39.13 -23.73
N SER A 27 31.22 40.13 -24.04
CA SER A 27 30.23 40.69 -23.12
C SER A 27 29.03 39.76 -22.92
N ASP A 28 28.51 39.15 -23.97
CA ASP A 28 27.32 38.28 -23.88
C ASP A 28 27.63 36.99 -23.12
N LEU A 29 28.84 36.46 -23.31
CA LEU A 29 29.35 35.33 -22.53
C LEU A 29 29.38 35.63 -21.02
N ARG A 30 29.81 36.83 -20.63
CA ARG A 30 29.85 37.25 -19.20
C ARG A 30 28.45 37.36 -18.59
N ILE A 31 27.49 37.88 -19.35
CA ILE A 31 26.10 37.99 -18.89
C ILE A 31 25.51 36.58 -18.73
N ARG A 32 25.75 35.68 -19.69
CA ARG A 32 25.28 34.29 -19.62
C ARG A 32 25.88 33.51 -18.46
N THR A 33 27.19 33.65 -18.21
CA THR A 33 27.83 33.06 -17.01
C THR A 33 27.20 33.60 -15.73
N SER A 34 26.96 34.91 -15.63
CA SER A 34 26.32 35.50 -14.45
C SER A 34 24.88 35.03 -14.24
N MET A 35 24.12 34.81 -15.33
CA MET A 35 22.76 34.26 -15.24
C MET A 35 22.79 32.81 -14.77
N ILE A 36 23.65 31.98 -15.34
CA ILE A 36 23.83 30.58 -14.92
C ILE A 36 24.28 30.50 -13.46
N ASP A 37 25.20 31.35 -13.01
CA ASP A 37 25.62 31.40 -11.60
C ASP A 37 24.46 31.77 -10.66
N SER A 38 23.59 32.68 -11.09
CA SER A 38 22.39 33.04 -10.33
C SER A 38 21.38 31.89 -10.28
N GLU A 39 21.17 31.18 -11.40
CA GLU A 39 20.32 29.99 -11.47
C GLU A 39 20.85 28.86 -10.59
N VAL A 40 22.16 28.56 -10.68
CA VAL A 40 22.81 27.55 -9.84
C VAL A 40 22.67 27.90 -8.36
N ARG A 41 22.72 29.18 -7.99
CA ARG A 41 22.48 29.62 -6.60
C ARG A 41 21.03 29.36 -6.17
N VAL A 42 20.05 29.69 -7.02
CA VAL A 42 18.63 29.42 -6.74
C VAL A 42 18.40 27.92 -6.63
N LEU A 43 18.86 27.12 -7.59
CA LEU A 43 18.72 25.66 -7.58
C LEU A 43 19.38 25.03 -6.36
N LYS A 44 20.57 25.48 -5.95
CA LYS A 44 21.21 25.02 -4.71
C LYS A 44 20.36 25.33 -3.47
N SER A 45 19.72 26.50 -3.43
CA SER A 45 18.82 26.86 -2.33
C SER A 45 17.55 26.00 -2.32
N GLU A 46 17.00 25.67 -3.49
CA GLU A 46 15.83 24.80 -3.62
C GLU A 46 16.14 23.35 -3.25
N VAL A 47 17.29 22.83 -3.68
CA VAL A 47 17.76 21.50 -3.27
C VAL A 47 17.88 21.40 -1.75
N ASN A 48 18.40 22.45 -1.09
CA ASN A 48 18.50 22.46 0.36
C ASN A 48 17.13 22.56 1.04
N ARG A 49 16.19 23.35 0.49
CA ARG A 49 14.80 23.41 0.98
C ARG A 49 14.11 22.05 0.87
N LEU A 50 14.15 21.42 -0.30
CA LEU A 50 13.56 20.11 -0.54
C LEU A 50 14.18 19.02 0.34
N ARG A 51 15.51 19.08 0.59
CA ARG A 51 16.17 18.16 1.52
C ARG A 51 15.63 18.30 2.94
N PHE A 52 15.41 19.53 3.42
CA PHE A 52 14.85 19.76 4.75
C PHE A 52 13.40 19.30 4.85
N GLU A 53 12.57 19.61 3.84
CA GLU A 53 11.19 19.13 3.76
C GLU A 53 11.11 17.60 3.74
N LEU A 54 11.96 16.96 2.94
CA LEU A 54 12.06 15.51 2.86
C LEU A 54 12.43 14.91 4.22
N HIS A 55 13.43 15.48 4.90
CA HIS A 55 13.83 15.01 6.22
C HIS A 55 12.70 15.16 7.25
N SER A 56 12.03 16.31 7.27
CA SER A 56 10.88 16.54 8.16
C SER A 56 9.71 15.59 7.87
N MET A 57 9.41 15.33 6.59
CA MET A 57 8.39 14.34 6.22
C MET A 57 8.79 12.92 6.64
N GLN A 58 10.05 12.53 6.46
CA GLN A 58 10.55 11.21 6.88
C GLN A 58 10.44 11.01 8.39
N GLU A 59 10.77 12.01 9.18
CA GLU A 59 10.64 11.96 10.64
C GLU A 59 9.16 11.78 11.05
N ARG A 60 8.26 12.57 10.45
CA ARG A 60 6.81 12.41 10.67
C ARG A 60 6.29 11.03 10.28
N VAL A 61 6.77 10.45 9.18
CA VAL A 61 6.40 9.09 8.77
C VAL A 61 6.87 8.07 9.79
N LYS A 62 8.10 8.19 10.28
CA LYS A 62 8.66 7.28 11.30
C LYS A 62 7.87 7.34 12.61
N ASP A 63 7.54 8.55 13.08
CA ASP A 63 6.75 8.74 14.30
C ASP A 63 5.34 8.15 14.16
N ASN A 64 4.71 8.34 13.00
CA ASN A 64 3.38 7.78 12.72
C ASN A 64 3.43 6.25 12.63
N GLN A 65 4.47 5.68 12.01
CA GLN A 65 4.66 4.23 11.98
C GLN A 65 4.83 3.64 13.38
N GLU A 66 5.56 4.32 14.26
CA GLU A 66 5.72 3.87 15.65
C GLU A 66 4.39 3.92 16.41
N LYS A 67 3.59 4.99 16.24
CA LYS A 67 2.24 5.07 16.82
C LYS A 67 1.31 3.96 16.30
N ILE A 68 1.35 3.66 15.00
CA ILE A 68 0.58 2.55 14.42
C ILE A 68 1.03 1.22 15.02
N ARG A 69 2.34 1.01 15.18
CA ARG A 69 2.90 -0.21 15.77
C ARG A 69 2.43 -0.43 17.21
N LEU A 70 2.38 0.64 18.02
CA LEU A 70 1.87 0.56 19.39
C LEU A 70 0.39 0.18 19.43
N ASN A 71 -0.41 0.69 18.49
CA ASN A 71 -1.83 0.34 18.37
C ASN A 71 -2.07 -1.05 17.75
N ARG A 72 -1.10 -1.60 17.00
CA ARG A 72 -1.08 -2.98 16.48
C ARG A 72 -0.49 -3.99 17.49
N GLN A 73 -0.49 -3.68 18.78
CA GLN A 73 -0.13 -4.68 19.77
C GLN A 73 -1.23 -5.74 19.87
N LEU A 74 -0.83 -7.01 19.94
CA LEU A 74 -1.73 -8.10 20.29
C LEU A 74 -2.19 -7.88 21.75
N PRO A 75 -3.42 -8.27 22.14
CA PRO A 75 -4.37 -9.12 21.43
C PRO A 75 -5.41 -8.35 20.61
N TYR A 76 -5.81 -8.93 19.47
CA TYR A 76 -6.96 -8.47 18.68
C TYR A 76 -8.21 -9.26 19.03
N LEU A 77 -9.36 -8.61 18.93
CA LEU A 77 -10.65 -9.27 18.91
C LEU A 77 -10.95 -9.65 17.45
N VAL A 78 -11.40 -10.88 17.23
CA VAL A 78 -11.81 -11.31 15.89
C VAL A 78 -13.24 -10.85 15.62
N ALA A 79 -13.50 -10.39 14.40
CA ALA A 79 -14.82 -10.03 13.93
C ALA A 79 -15.01 -10.45 12.48
N ASN A 80 -16.27 -10.64 12.09
CA ASN A 80 -16.67 -10.89 10.71
C ASN A 80 -17.29 -9.63 10.13
N VAL A 81 -16.93 -9.30 8.90
CA VAL A 81 -17.59 -8.24 8.14
C VAL A 81 -18.97 -8.74 7.73
N VAL A 82 -20.03 -7.99 8.07
CA VAL A 82 -21.40 -8.35 7.68
C VAL A 82 -21.73 -7.69 6.35
N GLU A 83 -21.57 -6.38 6.27
CA GLU A 83 -21.93 -5.58 5.11
C GLU A 83 -21.08 -4.31 5.05
N LEU A 84 -20.83 -3.85 3.83
CA LEU A 84 -20.20 -2.56 3.56
C LEU A 84 -21.26 -1.65 2.94
N PHE A 85 -21.39 -0.45 3.47
CA PHE A 85 -22.32 0.56 3.01
C PHE A 85 -21.53 1.73 2.44
N ASP A 86 -21.97 2.28 1.32
CA ASP A 86 -21.46 3.57 0.86
C ASP A 86 -22.43 4.64 1.37
N ASN A 87 -21.95 5.53 2.23
CA ASN A 87 -22.78 6.62 2.74
C ASN A 87 -22.74 7.77 1.72
N GLU A 88 -23.57 7.68 0.69
CA GLU A 88 -23.70 8.69 -0.37
C GLU A 88 -24.66 9.84 0.02
N GLU A 89 -25.47 9.69 1.08
CA GLU A 89 -26.55 10.63 1.45
C GLU A 89 -26.11 11.80 2.35
N ALA A 90 -24.86 12.27 2.28
CA ALA A 90 -24.44 13.48 2.99
C ALA A 90 -24.51 14.74 2.09
N ASP A 91 -25.55 14.85 1.25
CA ASP A 91 -25.73 16.00 0.34
C ASP A 91 -26.99 16.85 0.56
N ASP A 92 -27.95 16.50 1.42
CA ASP A 92 -29.22 17.27 1.49
C ASP A 92 -29.75 17.65 2.89
N GLU A 93 -28.98 17.48 3.97
CA GLU A 93 -29.36 18.12 5.24
C GLU A 93 -28.63 19.47 5.35
N GLU A 94 -29.31 20.50 4.85
CA GLU A 94 -29.01 21.90 5.16
C GLU A 94 -28.64 22.02 6.63
N GLU A 95 -27.45 22.58 6.83
CA GLU A 95 -26.80 23.02 8.06
C GLU A 95 -27.79 23.54 9.12
N ASP A 96 -28.50 22.64 9.80
CA ASP A 96 -29.29 22.97 10.97
C ASP A 96 -28.29 23.18 12.11
N GLY A 97 -28.21 24.40 12.61
CA GLY A 97 -27.13 24.96 13.44
C GLY A 97 -26.94 24.33 14.83
N ALA A 98 -27.28 23.06 15.01
CA ALA A 98 -26.80 22.22 16.09
C ALA A 98 -25.38 21.74 15.78
N VAL A 99 -24.57 21.50 16.81
CA VAL A 99 -23.30 20.76 16.68
C VAL A 99 -23.66 19.32 16.28
N GLY A 100 -23.87 19.12 14.98
CA GLY A 100 -24.12 17.82 14.39
C GLY A 100 -22.93 16.91 14.64
N ASP A 101 -23.20 15.65 14.94
CA ASP A 101 -22.17 14.65 15.17
C ASP A 101 -21.31 14.55 13.90
N ILE A 102 -20.01 14.86 14.01
CA ILE A 102 -19.06 14.95 12.87
C ILE A 102 -19.02 13.63 12.09
N ASP A 103 -19.49 12.56 12.71
CA ASP A 103 -19.58 11.21 12.18
C ASP A 103 -20.67 11.03 11.10
N ALA A 104 -21.77 11.78 11.19
CA ALA A 104 -22.86 11.73 10.21
C ALA A 104 -22.51 12.48 8.91
N GLN A 105 -21.62 13.47 8.98
CA GLN A 105 -21.20 14.28 7.82
C GLN A 105 -20.06 13.65 7.01
N ARG A 106 -19.51 12.50 7.42
CA ARG A 106 -18.42 11.86 6.67
C ARG A 106 -18.95 11.04 5.50
N LYS A 107 -18.78 11.61 4.30
CA LYS A 107 -18.84 10.86 3.05
C LYS A 107 -17.75 9.78 3.06
N GLY A 108 -18.15 8.52 2.96
CA GLY A 108 -17.22 7.41 3.02
C GLY A 108 -17.89 6.06 3.03
N LYS A 109 -17.07 5.03 2.87
CA LYS A 109 -17.51 3.65 3.04
C LYS A 109 -17.62 3.35 4.53
N CYS A 110 -18.82 3.01 4.97
CA CYS A 110 -19.12 2.52 6.30
C CYS A 110 -19.15 0.99 6.29
N MET A 111 -19.06 0.38 7.46
CA MET A 111 -19.03 -1.07 7.58
C MET A 111 -19.72 -1.52 8.86
N VAL A 112 -20.45 -2.62 8.77
CA VAL A 112 -21.01 -3.30 9.94
C VAL A 112 -20.19 -4.55 10.22
N ILE A 113 -19.69 -4.65 11.45
CA ILE A 113 -18.95 -5.82 11.93
C ILE A 113 -19.78 -6.60 12.95
N LYS A 114 -19.55 -7.91 12.97
CA LYS A 114 -20.05 -8.80 14.03
C LYS A 114 -18.86 -9.41 14.75
N THR A 115 -18.65 -9.01 15.99
CA THR A 115 -17.55 -9.51 16.81
C THR A 115 -17.78 -10.97 17.23
N SER A 116 -16.71 -11.67 17.61
CA SER A 116 -16.83 -13.01 18.21
C SER A 116 -17.68 -13.03 19.49
N THR A 117 -17.82 -11.89 20.17
CA THR A 117 -18.73 -11.70 21.31
C THR A 117 -20.21 -11.56 20.91
N ARG A 118 -20.54 -11.76 19.62
CA ARG A 118 -21.88 -11.66 19.02
C ARG A 118 -22.50 -10.26 19.07
N GLN A 119 -21.68 -9.22 19.23
CA GLN A 119 -22.12 -7.84 19.15
C GLN A 119 -22.01 -7.36 17.70
N THR A 120 -23.03 -6.67 17.22
CA THR A 120 -23.04 -6.00 15.92
C THR A 120 -22.76 -4.53 16.14
N ILE A 121 -21.68 -4.03 15.54
CA ILE A 121 -21.21 -2.66 15.73
C ILE A 121 -21.12 -2.01 14.35
N PHE A 122 -21.67 -0.81 14.25
CA PHE A 122 -21.56 0.04 13.07
C PHE A 122 -20.26 0.85 13.16
N LEU A 123 -19.44 0.76 12.11
CA LEU A 123 -18.23 1.56 11.97
C LEU A 123 -18.41 2.59 10.87
N PRO A 124 -18.38 3.90 11.21
CA PRO A 124 -18.37 4.98 10.23
C PRO A 124 -17.03 5.03 9.46
N VAL A 125 -15.94 4.57 10.10
CA VAL A 125 -14.57 4.58 9.57
C VAL A 125 -13.97 3.19 9.66
N ILE A 126 -13.53 2.66 8.51
CA ILE A 126 -13.11 1.26 8.33
C ILE A 126 -11.75 0.96 8.99
N GLY A 127 -10.92 1.97 9.27
CA GLY A 127 -9.67 1.82 10.03
C GLY A 127 -8.42 1.80 9.14
N LEU A 128 -7.47 0.89 9.42
CA LEU A 128 -6.17 0.82 8.73
C LEU A 128 -6.21 0.05 7.40
N VAL A 129 -7.28 -0.69 7.15
CA VAL A 129 -7.43 -1.57 5.99
C VAL A 129 -8.26 -0.86 4.92
N GLU A 130 -7.86 -1.00 3.66
CA GLU A 130 -8.63 -0.43 2.54
C GLU A 130 -9.98 -1.14 2.37
N PRO A 131 -11.06 -0.41 2.08
CA PRO A 131 -12.38 -1.01 1.91
C PRO A 131 -12.53 -1.83 0.62
N SER A 132 -11.66 -1.62 -0.37
CA SER A 132 -11.66 -2.33 -1.66
C SER A 132 -11.33 -3.82 -1.52
N ILE A 133 -10.53 -4.18 -0.52
CA ILE A 133 -10.09 -5.56 -0.28
C ILE A 133 -11.02 -6.34 0.67
N LEU A 134 -11.93 -5.63 1.33
CA LEU A 134 -12.87 -6.22 2.28
C LEU A 134 -14.14 -6.64 1.55
N LYS A 135 -14.58 -7.86 1.83
CA LYS A 135 -15.85 -8.41 1.36
C LYS A 135 -16.70 -8.85 2.55
N PRO A 136 -18.03 -8.84 2.40
CA PRO A 136 -18.92 -9.49 3.36
C PRO A 136 -18.48 -10.94 3.61
N GLY A 137 -18.39 -11.31 4.89
CA GLY A 137 -17.93 -12.63 5.34
C GLY A 137 -16.43 -12.74 5.63
N ASP A 138 -15.63 -11.73 5.30
CA ASP A 138 -14.20 -11.73 5.64
C ASP A 138 -13.97 -11.66 7.15
N LEU A 139 -12.94 -12.36 7.61
CA LEU A 139 -12.46 -12.35 8.98
C LEU A 139 -11.49 -11.18 9.17
N VAL A 140 -11.73 -10.33 10.15
CA VAL A 140 -10.91 -9.14 10.43
C VAL A 140 -10.51 -9.09 11.90
N GLY A 141 -9.31 -8.57 12.15
CA GLY A 141 -8.81 -8.26 13.48
C GLY A 141 -9.24 -6.83 13.86
N VAL A 142 -10.04 -6.71 14.91
CA VAL A 142 -10.49 -5.43 15.45
C VAL A 142 -9.87 -5.17 16.83
N ASN A 143 -9.74 -3.89 17.17
CA ASN A 143 -9.34 -3.51 18.52
C ASN A 143 -10.50 -3.80 19.51
N LYS A 144 -10.20 -4.22 20.73
CA LYS A 144 -11.20 -4.56 21.75
C LYS A 144 -11.97 -3.34 22.26
N ASP A 145 -11.31 -2.18 22.38
CA ASP A 145 -11.90 -0.98 22.99
C ASP A 145 -12.54 -0.06 21.95
N SER A 146 -11.87 0.15 20.81
CA SER A 146 -12.32 1.06 19.75
C SER A 146 -12.99 0.38 18.55
N TYR A 147 -12.94 -0.96 18.47
CA TYR A 147 -13.53 -1.77 17.39
C TYR A 147 -13.02 -1.47 15.97
N LEU A 148 -12.04 -0.58 15.80
CA LEU A 148 -11.41 -0.27 14.51
C LEU A 148 -10.73 -1.50 13.91
N VAL A 149 -10.86 -1.68 12.59
CA VAL A 149 -10.16 -2.76 11.88
C VAL A 149 -8.67 -2.43 11.79
N LEU A 150 -7.88 -3.36 12.28
CA LEU A 150 -6.42 -3.27 12.28
C LEU A 150 -5.82 -4.06 11.13
N ASP A 151 -6.35 -5.27 10.87
CA ASP A 151 -5.82 -6.16 9.85
C ASP A 151 -6.88 -7.12 9.31
N LYS A 152 -6.66 -7.60 8.09
CA LYS A 152 -7.48 -8.67 7.49
C LYS A 152 -6.85 -10.00 7.86
N LEU A 153 -7.63 -10.87 8.49
CA LEU A 153 -7.18 -12.21 8.85
C LEU A 153 -7.46 -13.18 7.70
N PRO A 154 -6.61 -14.19 7.48
CA PRO A 154 -6.90 -15.23 6.50
C PRO A 154 -8.16 -15.99 6.90
N ALA A 155 -8.88 -16.52 5.90
CA ALA A 155 -10.05 -17.34 6.16
C ALA A 155 -9.69 -18.55 7.04
N GLU A 156 -10.46 -18.74 8.11
CA GLU A 156 -10.30 -19.89 8.99
C GLU A 156 -11.06 -21.08 8.42
N TYR A 157 -10.42 -22.25 8.40
CA TYR A 157 -11.04 -23.52 8.06
C TYR A 157 -11.18 -24.35 9.32
N ASP A 158 -12.24 -25.17 9.38
CA ASP A 158 -12.47 -26.10 10.48
C ASP A 158 -11.24 -27.01 10.67
N SER A 159 -10.86 -27.26 11.92
CA SER A 159 -9.71 -28.09 12.25
C SER A 159 -9.82 -29.51 11.68
N ARG A 160 -11.03 -30.02 11.50
CA ARG A 160 -11.28 -31.32 10.87
C ARG A 160 -10.96 -31.32 9.38
N VAL A 161 -11.20 -30.20 8.69
CA VAL A 161 -10.83 -30.06 7.27
C VAL A 161 -9.33 -29.88 7.13
N ARG A 162 -8.70 -29.10 8.02
CA ARG A 162 -7.24 -28.98 8.06
C ARG A 162 -6.57 -30.33 8.33
N ALA A 163 -7.16 -31.18 9.18
CA ALA A 163 -6.66 -32.52 9.44
C ALA A 163 -6.85 -33.50 8.26
N MET A 164 -7.66 -33.16 7.26
CA MET A 164 -7.81 -33.94 6.02
C MET A 164 -6.79 -33.52 4.96
N GLU A 165 -5.99 -32.49 5.20
CA GLU A 165 -4.91 -32.10 4.30
C GLU A 165 -3.84 -33.20 4.29
N VAL A 166 -3.50 -33.67 3.08
CA VAL A 166 -2.47 -34.70 2.91
C VAL A 166 -1.12 -34.04 3.05
N GLU A 167 -0.46 -34.24 4.20
CA GLU A 167 0.88 -33.70 4.47
C GLU A 167 1.96 -34.36 3.59
N GLU A 168 1.89 -35.69 3.45
CA GLU A 168 2.87 -36.48 2.71
C GLU A 168 2.18 -37.35 1.66
N ARG A 169 2.67 -37.30 0.42
CA ARG A 169 2.21 -38.20 -0.64
C ARG A 169 2.72 -39.61 -0.34
N PRO A 170 1.84 -40.64 -0.34
CA PRO A 170 2.29 -42.03 -0.18
C PRO A 170 3.25 -42.43 -1.31
N GLN A 171 4.21 -43.29 -1.00
CA GLN A 171 5.26 -43.74 -1.94
C GLN A 171 4.85 -44.97 -2.77
N GLU A 172 3.61 -45.43 -2.64
CA GLU A 172 3.11 -46.62 -3.34
C GLU A 172 3.03 -46.39 -4.86
N GLU A 173 3.54 -47.34 -5.64
CA GLU A 173 3.42 -47.33 -7.10
C GLU A 173 2.28 -48.25 -7.57
N TYR A 174 1.78 -48.02 -8.79
CA TYR A 174 0.76 -48.90 -9.39
C TYR A 174 1.24 -50.36 -9.55
N ASN A 175 2.56 -50.58 -9.59
CA ASN A 175 3.17 -51.90 -9.65
C ASN A 175 2.97 -52.72 -8.35
N ASP A 176 2.73 -52.04 -7.22
CA ASP A 176 2.51 -52.67 -5.91
C ASP A 176 1.05 -53.12 -5.72
N VAL A 177 0.14 -52.76 -6.64
CA VAL A 177 -1.29 -53.07 -6.59
C VAL A 177 -1.63 -54.24 -7.53
N GLY A 178 -1.72 -55.46 -6.98
CA GLY A 178 -1.96 -56.67 -7.76
C GLY A 178 -3.44 -56.94 -8.13
N GLY A 179 -3.67 -57.43 -9.35
CA GLY A 179 -4.94 -58.05 -9.77
C GLY A 179 -6.07 -57.12 -10.18
N LEU A 180 -5.79 -55.80 -10.28
CA LEU A 180 -6.75 -54.75 -10.57
C LEU A 180 -6.39 -53.93 -11.84
N ASP A 181 -5.66 -54.53 -12.79
CA ASP A 181 -5.13 -53.83 -13.97
C ASP A 181 -6.19 -53.10 -14.79
N LYS A 182 -7.38 -53.69 -14.94
CA LYS A 182 -8.51 -53.06 -15.65
C LYS A 182 -8.99 -51.80 -14.94
N GLN A 183 -9.17 -51.85 -13.62
CA GLN A 183 -9.63 -50.71 -12.83
C GLN A 183 -8.57 -49.61 -12.76
N ILE A 184 -7.28 -49.97 -12.71
CA ILE A 184 -6.18 -49.02 -12.75
C ILE A 184 -6.19 -48.28 -14.09
N GLN A 185 -6.34 -49.01 -15.21
CA GLN A 185 -6.43 -48.40 -16.53
C GLN A 185 -7.67 -47.50 -16.68
N ASP A 186 -8.85 -47.97 -16.26
CA ASP A 186 -10.08 -47.17 -16.29
C ASP A 186 -9.96 -45.87 -15.47
N LEU A 187 -9.29 -45.92 -14.31
CA LEU A 187 -9.08 -44.75 -13.45
C LEU A 187 -8.09 -43.75 -14.06
N ILE A 188 -7.00 -44.23 -14.66
CA ILE A 188 -6.01 -43.39 -15.36
C ILE A 188 -6.63 -42.72 -16.60
N GLU A 189 -7.56 -43.40 -17.28
CA GLU A 189 -8.26 -42.83 -18.44
C GLU A 189 -9.34 -41.82 -18.06
N ALA A 190 -9.90 -41.90 -16.85
CA ALA A 190 -11.03 -41.08 -16.40
C ALA A 190 -10.65 -39.79 -15.65
N ILE A 191 -9.47 -39.75 -15.00
CA ILE A 191 -8.98 -38.61 -14.20
C ILE A 191 -7.83 -37.93 -14.94
#